data_AF-E1Y9L9-F1
#
_entry.id   AF-E1Y9L9-F1
#
_cell.length_a   1.000
_cell.length_b   1.000
_cell.length_c   1.000
_cell.angle_alpha   90.00
_cell.angle_beta   90.00
_cell.angle_gamma   90.00
#
_symmetry.space_group_name_H-M   'P 1'
#
loop_
_entity.id
_entity.type
_entity.pdbx_description
1 polymer ?
#
loop_
_entity_poly.entity_id
_entity_poly.type
_entity_poly.pdbx_seq_one_letter_code
_entity_poly.pdbx_strand_id
1 'polypeptide(L)'
;MKYMGRTDFPPLGVLPAFKEKGICLKESIMILEPNEVKGFIQLRNRYWDIDKADECYAYIPAIRRVRRMTGADLTDPLLGSDAVPDDFEVWRQKIDSRMKFRVLEHRDFLVPRDYIGLENKPPYDYKKNGPCFQVEWEIRPQWVLEVMINNPDYVYSKRVLYADAVPVDKGGTFRLYWDECYDHKGRLWKGNGTGAPATTKEGLTNLFNWIWINYQTDHYTVMDSYSAYCKDFDKKYPVKEEDAFTITGLLKRAR
;
A
#
# COMPACT_ATOMS: atom_id res chain seq x y z
N MET A 1 -10.65 2.16 3.56
CA MET A 1 -11.38 3.39 3.97
C MET A 1 -10.75 3.98 5.23
N LYS A 2 -10.35 5.26 5.18
CA LYS A 2 -9.84 6.02 6.34
C LYS A 2 -11.01 6.57 7.15
N TYR A 3 -10.98 6.39 8.48
CA TYR A 3 -12.02 6.86 9.41
C TYR A 3 -11.56 8.03 10.29
N MET A 4 -10.24 8.23 10.38
CA MET A 4 -9.59 9.35 11.05
C MET A 4 -8.73 10.14 10.06
N GLY A 5 -8.57 11.45 10.29
CA GLY A 5 -7.72 12.30 9.46
C GLY A 5 -8.16 12.39 8.01
N ARG A 6 -9.48 12.32 7.74
CA ARG A 6 -10.02 12.37 6.38
C ARG A 6 -9.86 13.78 5.80
N THR A 7 -9.11 13.90 4.73
CA THR A 7 -8.84 15.16 4.02
C THR A 7 -9.57 15.24 2.68
N ASP A 8 -9.92 14.10 2.08
CA ASP A 8 -10.26 14.06 0.66
C ASP A 8 -11.77 13.93 0.38
N PHE A 9 -12.52 13.25 1.27
CA PHE A 9 -13.97 13.02 1.09
C PHE A 9 -14.77 13.32 2.35
N PRO A 10 -15.92 14.02 2.24
CA PRO A 10 -16.86 14.24 3.34
C PRO A 10 -17.45 12.94 3.93
N PRO A 11 -17.77 12.92 5.23
CA PRO A 11 -17.41 13.93 6.22
C PRO A 11 -15.89 13.96 6.46
N LEU A 12 -15.33 15.17 6.43
CA LEU A 12 -13.91 15.42 6.68
C LEU A 12 -13.59 15.26 8.17
N GLY A 13 -12.32 15.05 8.50
CA GLY A 13 -11.86 14.87 9.88
C GLY A 13 -12.10 13.46 10.43
N VAL A 14 -12.65 13.39 11.63
CA VAL A 14 -12.85 12.12 12.37
C VAL A 14 -14.32 11.74 12.39
N LEU A 15 -14.64 10.52 11.98
CA LEU A 15 -15.98 9.97 12.15
C LEU A 15 -16.21 9.62 13.64
N PRO A 16 -17.19 10.23 14.33
CA PRO A 16 -17.38 10.05 15.78
C PRO A 16 -17.49 8.60 16.23
N ALA A 17 -18.25 7.77 15.49
CA ALA A 17 -18.46 6.35 15.79
C ALA A 17 -17.16 5.50 15.76
N PHE A 18 -16.11 5.98 15.11
CA PHE A 18 -14.82 5.28 15.00
C PHE A 18 -13.76 5.87 15.94
N LYS A 19 -13.98 7.10 16.43
CA LYS A 19 -13.20 7.69 17.52
C LYS A 19 -13.33 6.84 18.79
N GLU A 20 -14.54 6.45 19.15
CA GLU A 20 -14.81 5.62 20.33
C GLU A 20 -14.20 4.22 20.22
N LYS A 21 -14.15 3.66 19.00
CA LYS A 21 -13.56 2.34 18.74
C LYS A 21 -12.03 2.38 18.56
N GLY A 22 -11.44 3.56 18.47
CA GLY A 22 -10.01 3.76 18.20
C GLY A 22 -9.55 3.26 16.83
N ILE A 23 -10.46 3.05 15.86
CA ILE A 23 -10.13 2.52 14.53
C ILE A 23 -9.78 3.68 13.60
N CYS A 24 -8.57 3.65 13.06
CA CYS A 24 -8.06 4.65 12.11
C CYS A 24 -8.45 4.33 10.66
N LEU A 25 -8.31 3.07 10.26
CA LEU A 25 -8.44 2.63 8.87
C LEU A 25 -8.98 1.20 8.85
N LYS A 26 -9.83 0.89 7.87
CA LYS A 26 -10.13 -0.50 7.49
C LYS A 26 -9.72 -0.74 6.06
N GLU A 27 -9.14 -1.90 5.81
CA GLU A 27 -8.68 -2.33 4.50
C GLU A 27 -9.26 -3.70 4.19
N SER A 28 -9.54 -3.93 2.91
CA SER A 28 -9.95 -5.22 2.42
C SER A 28 -9.34 -5.49 1.06
N ILE A 29 -8.93 -6.73 0.86
CA ILE A 29 -8.46 -7.26 -0.41
C ILE A 29 -9.35 -8.45 -0.73
N MET A 30 -9.82 -8.53 -1.97
CA MET A 30 -10.55 -9.68 -2.48
C MET A 30 -9.97 -10.05 -3.83
N ILE A 31 -9.71 -11.35 -3.99
CA ILE A 31 -9.21 -11.92 -5.24
C ILE A 31 -10.39 -12.45 -6.03
N LEU A 32 -10.56 -11.95 -7.25
CA LEU A 32 -11.67 -12.32 -8.14
C LEU A 32 -11.25 -13.40 -9.15
N GLU A 33 -9.97 -13.43 -9.51
CA GLU A 33 -9.39 -14.32 -10.51
C GLU A 33 -7.91 -14.62 -10.16
N PRO A 34 -7.34 -15.74 -10.63
CA PRO A 34 -7.99 -16.84 -11.37
C PRO A 34 -8.85 -17.73 -10.45
N ASN A 35 -9.59 -18.69 -11.02
CA ASN A 35 -10.59 -19.49 -10.30
C ASN A 35 -10.01 -20.28 -9.11
N GLU A 36 -8.73 -20.66 -9.17
CA GLU A 36 -8.02 -21.45 -8.17
C GLU A 36 -7.89 -20.68 -6.83
N VAL A 37 -7.78 -19.36 -6.89
CA VAL A 37 -7.64 -18.48 -5.72
C VAL A 37 -8.81 -17.50 -5.56
N LYS A 38 -9.81 -17.59 -6.43
CA LYS A 38 -11.02 -16.76 -6.40
C LYS A 38 -11.72 -16.87 -5.05
N GLY A 39 -12.06 -15.72 -4.49
CA GLY A 39 -12.71 -15.61 -3.19
C GLY A 39 -11.74 -15.60 -2.01
N PHE A 40 -10.42 -15.63 -2.22
CA PHE A 40 -9.48 -15.26 -1.17
C PHE A 40 -9.75 -13.81 -0.72
N ILE A 41 -9.86 -13.62 0.59
CA ILE A 41 -10.14 -12.32 1.19
C ILE A 41 -9.12 -12.05 2.29
N GLN A 42 -8.61 -10.83 2.33
CA GLN A 42 -7.87 -10.30 3.47
C GLN A 42 -8.62 -9.10 4.03
N LEU A 43 -8.73 -9.00 5.35
CA LEU A 43 -9.30 -7.87 6.07
C LEU A 43 -8.28 -7.35 7.07
N ARG A 44 -8.23 -6.04 7.24
CA ARG A 44 -7.43 -5.38 8.27
C ARG A 44 -8.20 -4.24 8.90
N ASN A 45 -8.24 -4.24 10.23
CA ASN A 45 -8.61 -3.08 11.03
C ASN A 45 -7.35 -2.51 11.66
N ARG A 46 -7.03 -1.26 11.30
CA ARG A 46 -5.91 -0.53 11.87
C ARG A 46 -6.38 0.39 12.99
N TYR A 47 -5.75 0.26 14.15
CA TYR A 47 -6.01 1.11 15.31
C TYR A 47 -5.11 2.34 15.31
N TRP A 48 -5.62 3.44 15.85
CA TRP A 48 -4.87 4.68 16.03
C TRP A 48 -3.78 4.55 17.09
N ASP A 49 -4.10 3.84 18.18
CA ASP A 49 -3.14 3.54 19.24
C ASP A 49 -1.95 2.77 18.65
N ILE A 50 -0.75 3.32 18.85
CA ILE A 50 0.51 2.81 18.30
C ILE A 50 0.88 1.45 18.91
N ASP A 51 0.54 1.24 20.18
CA ASP A 51 0.91 0.02 20.93
C ASP A 51 -0.12 -1.10 20.75
N LYS A 52 -1.28 -0.79 20.15
CA LYS A 52 -2.30 -1.78 19.83
C LYS A 52 -2.05 -2.41 18.46
N ALA A 53 -1.81 -3.71 18.40
CA ALA A 53 -1.64 -4.42 17.13
C ALA A 53 -2.89 -4.32 16.22
N ASP A 54 -2.65 -4.31 14.91
CA ASP A 54 -3.72 -4.35 13.90
C ASP A 54 -4.46 -5.70 13.95
N GLU A 55 -5.78 -5.68 13.76
CA GLU A 55 -6.58 -6.89 13.65
C GLU A 55 -6.67 -7.29 12.18
N CYS A 56 -6.03 -8.40 11.82
CA CYS A 56 -6.03 -8.87 10.44
C CYS A 56 -6.59 -10.29 10.33
N TYR A 57 -7.38 -10.53 9.28
CA TYR A 57 -8.00 -11.81 9.00
C TYR A 57 -7.81 -12.18 7.54
N ALA A 58 -7.62 -13.47 7.25
CA ALA A 58 -7.65 -14.02 5.91
C ALA A 58 -8.71 -15.11 5.81
N TYR A 59 -9.53 -15.07 4.77
CA TYR A 59 -10.42 -16.16 4.39
C TYR A 59 -9.78 -16.96 3.26
N ILE A 60 -9.63 -18.26 3.49
CA ILE A 60 -9.01 -19.19 2.54
C ILE A 60 -10.12 -20.01 1.88
N PRO A 61 -10.40 -19.81 0.57
CA PRO A 61 -11.55 -20.42 -0.09
C PRO A 61 -11.45 -21.95 -0.17
N ALA A 62 -10.23 -22.49 -0.35
CA ALA A 62 -9.97 -23.92 -0.47
C ALA A 62 -10.47 -24.73 0.74
N ILE A 63 -10.35 -24.18 1.95
CA ILE A 63 -10.80 -24.82 3.20
C ILE A 63 -12.03 -24.15 3.81
N ARG A 64 -12.53 -23.07 3.20
CA ARG A 64 -13.66 -22.24 3.65
C ARG A 64 -13.54 -21.79 5.11
N ARG A 65 -12.33 -21.43 5.54
CA ARG A 65 -12.05 -20.99 6.93
C ARG A 65 -11.47 -19.59 6.97
N VAL A 66 -11.78 -18.90 8.07
CA VAL A 66 -11.15 -17.64 8.46
C VAL A 66 -10.00 -17.95 9.39
N ARG A 67 -8.84 -17.36 9.11
CA ARG A 67 -7.66 -17.38 9.98
C ARG A 67 -7.34 -15.95 10.41
N ARG A 68 -7.04 -15.76 11.69
CA ARG A 68 -6.43 -14.52 12.18
C ARG A 68 -4.96 -14.51 11.80
N MET A 69 -4.49 -13.38 11.27
CA MET A 69 -3.08 -13.14 10.96
C MET A 69 -2.47 -12.27 12.04
N THR A 70 -1.25 -12.61 12.47
CA THR A 70 -0.55 -11.89 13.54
C THR A 70 0.93 -11.72 13.22
N GLY A 71 1.54 -10.61 13.64
CA GLY A 71 2.99 -10.40 13.57
C GLY A 71 3.55 -10.67 12.17
N ALA A 72 4.42 -11.68 12.07
CA ALA A 72 5.07 -12.11 10.84
C ALA A 72 4.10 -12.58 9.73
N ASP A 73 2.88 -13.03 10.05
CA ASP A 73 1.89 -13.41 9.02
C ASP A 73 1.54 -12.22 8.09
N LEU A 74 1.70 -10.97 8.56
CA LEU A 74 1.47 -9.76 7.75
C LEU A 74 2.58 -9.49 6.74
N THR A 75 3.69 -10.21 6.90
CA THR A 75 4.87 -10.10 6.06
C THR A 75 5.01 -11.27 5.08
N ASP A 76 4.07 -12.21 5.13
CA ASP A 76 3.96 -13.28 4.14
C ASP A 76 3.52 -12.71 2.79
N PRO A 77 4.15 -13.12 1.69
CA PRO A 77 3.74 -12.67 0.37
C PRO A 77 2.34 -13.17 -0.01
N LEU A 78 1.57 -12.31 -0.66
CA LEU A 78 0.20 -12.58 -1.04
C LEU A 78 0.15 -13.59 -2.20
N LEU A 79 -0.39 -14.79 -1.94
CA LEU A 79 -0.71 -15.80 -2.95
C LEU A 79 0.46 -16.15 -3.91
N GLY A 80 1.68 -16.23 -3.39
CA GLY A 80 2.88 -16.57 -4.17
C GLY A 80 3.48 -15.42 -4.98
N SER A 81 2.98 -14.20 -4.80
CA SER A 81 3.63 -12.99 -5.30
C SER A 81 4.82 -12.57 -4.41
N ASP A 82 5.44 -11.43 -4.72
CA ASP A 82 6.38 -10.74 -3.81
C ASP A 82 5.68 -9.66 -2.98
N ALA A 83 4.41 -9.37 -3.29
CA ALA A 83 3.64 -8.32 -2.65
C ALA A 83 3.27 -8.73 -1.23
N VAL A 84 3.74 -7.95 -0.27
CA VAL A 84 3.50 -8.18 1.15
C VAL A 84 2.47 -7.16 1.64
N PRO A 85 1.45 -7.56 2.44
CA PRO A 85 0.43 -6.65 2.98
C PRO A 85 0.97 -5.40 3.68
N ASP A 86 2.11 -5.53 4.37
CA ASP A 86 2.80 -4.42 5.03
C ASP A 86 3.67 -3.56 4.10
N ASP A 87 3.88 -3.98 2.86
CA ASP A 87 4.65 -3.27 1.84
C ASP A 87 3.72 -2.57 0.84
N PHE A 88 2.42 -2.49 1.14
CA PHE A 88 1.50 -1.69 0.34
C PHE A 88 1.75 -0.18 0.55
N GLU A 89 1.47 0.63 -0.47
CA GLU A 89 1.76 2.06 -0.60
C GLU A 89 3.22 2.37 -0.26
N VAL A 90 4.14 1.51 -0.74
CA VAL A 90 5.57 1.49 -0.40
C VAL A 90 5.84 1.07 1.05
N TRP A 91 5.12 1.63 2.02
CA TRP A 91 5.25 1.28 3.42
C TRP A 91 3.89 1.35 4.14
N ARG A 92 3.30 0.18 4.39
CA ARG A 92 2.04 0.02 5.14
C ARG A 92 2.27 -0.45 6.57
N GLN A 93 3.45 -0.95 6.91
CA GLN A 93 3.77 -1.42 8.25
C GLN A 93 3.37 -0.37 9.29
N LYS A 94 2.71 -0.81 10.35
CA LYS A 94 2.33 0.09 11.42
C LYS A 94 3.58 0.62 12.10
N ILE A 95 3.69 1.94 12.21
CA ILE A 95 4.74 2.57 13.01
C ILE A 95 4.56 2.10 14.45
N ASP A 96 5.65 1.67 15.07
CA ASP A 96 5.67 1.25 16.47
C ASP A 96 6.70 2.04 17.28
N SER A 97 6.60 1.97 18.61
CA SER A 97 7.45 2.70 19.55
C SER A 97 8.92 2.23 19.58
N ARG A 98 9.22 1.05 19.02
CA ARG A 98 10.57 0.46 18.94
C ARG A 98 11.34 1.04 17.76
N MET A 99 10.64 1.40 16.69
CA MET A 99 11.24 1.98 15.50
C MET A 99 12.08 3.22 15.81
N LYS A 100 13.22 3.35 15.11
CA LYS A 100 14.06 4.56 15.13
C LYS A 100 14.25 5.05 13.71
N PHE A 101 14.28 6.37 13.56
CA PHE A 101 14.33 7.05 12.28
C PHE A 101 15.60 7.88 12.18
N ARG A 102 16.25 7.84 11.02
CA ARG A 102 17.43 8.66 10.71
C ARG A 102 17.34 9.16 9.29
N VAL A 103 17.58 10.46 9.10
CA VAL A 103 17.77 11.02 7.75
C VAL A 103 19.20 10.68 7.32
N LEU A 104 19.35 9.94 6.23
CA LEU A 104 20.64 9.61 5.65
C LEU A 104 21.10 10.69 4.68
N GLU A 105 20.18 11.18 3.84
CA GLU A 105 20.51 12.09 2.76
C GLU A 105 19.32 13.00 2.41
N HIS A 106 19.64 14.16 1.85
CA HIS A 106 18.70 15.03 1.17
C HIS A 106 19.32 15.45 -0.16
N ARG A 107 18.77 14.96 -1.27
CA ARG A 107 19.26 15.29 -2.61
C ARG A 107 18.16 15.17 -3.65
N ASP A 108 18.47 15.64 -4.84
CA ASP A 108 17.60 15.52 -5.99
C ASP A 108 17.70 14.11 -6.60
N PHE A 109 16.53 13.55 -6.90
CA PHE A 109 16.39 12.25 -7.56
C PHE A 109 15.49 12.38 -8.78
N LEU A 110 15.75 11.54 -9.78
CA LEU A 110 14.84 11.34 -10.89
C LEU A 110 13.69 10.44 -10.45
N VAL A 111 12.46 10.92 -10.57
CA VAL A 111 11.24 10.17 -10.19
C VAL A 111 10.20 10.20 -11.29
N PRO A 112 9.26 9.24 -11.32
CA PRO A 112 8.12 9.30 -12.22
C PRO A 112 7.28 10.56 -11.98
N ARG A 113 6.93 11.26 -13.05
CA ARG A 113 6.03 12.42 -13.01
C ARG A 113 4.65 11.99 -12.51
N ASP A 114 3.99 12.88 -11.76
CA ASP A 114 2.60 12.68 -11.37
C ASP A 114 1.64 12.92 -12.55
N TYR A 115 0.74 11.98 -12.74
CA TYR A 115 -0.24 12.00 -13.83
C TYR A 115 -1.63 12.32 -13.29
N ILE A 116 -2.26 13.37 -13.82
CA ILE A 116 -3.57 13.82 -13.34
C ILE A 116 -4.69 13.25 -14.21
N GLY A 117 -5.52 12.39 -13.62
CA GLY A 117 -6.68 11.79 -14.29
C GLY A 117 -6.34 10.65 -15.27
N LEU A 118 -7.36 9.85 -15.59
CA LEU A 118 -7.23 8.68 -16.48
C LEU A 118 -6.88 9.07 -17.92
N GLU A 119 -7.32 10.24 -18.36
CA GLU A 119 -7.05 10.80 -19.69
C GLU A 119 -5.55 11.01 -19.95
N ASN A 120 -4.77 11.27 -18.90
CA ASN A 120 -3.33 11.51 -18.99
C ASN A 120 -2.51 10.30 -18.54
N LYS A 121 -3.07 9.09 -18.56
CA LYS A 121 -2.34 7.90 -18.14
C LYS A 121 -1.03 7.74 -18.95
N PRO A 122 0.05 7.23 -18.34
CA PRO A 122 1.24 6.90 -19.09
C PRO A 122 0.90 5.89 -20.20
N PRO A 123 1.46 6.03 -21.41
CA PRO A 123 1.19 5.12 -22.52
C PRO A 123 1.81 3.72 -22.34
N TYR A 124 2.53 3.51 -21.24
CA TYR A 124 3.28 2.29 -20.97
C TYR A 124 2.37 1.07 -20.70
N ASP A 125 2.61 -0.02 -21.44
CA ASP A 125 1.95 -1.31 -21.25
C ASP A 125 2.97 -2.32 -20.69
N TYR A 126 2.93 -2.55 -19.37
CA TYR A 126 3.84 -3.46 -18.68
C TYR A 126 3.71 -4.91 -19.16
N LYS A 127 2.54 -5.32 -19.66
CA LYS A 127 2.33 -6.69 -20.17
C LYS A 127 3.15 -6.96 -21.42
N LYS A 128 3.46 -5.92 -22.19
CA LYS A 128 4.27 -6.02 -23.42
C LYS A 128 5.74 -5.70 -23.18
N ASN A 129 6.01 -4.73 -22.32
CA ASN A 129 7.33 -4.11 -22.21
C ASN A 129 8.07 -4.48 -20.91
N GLY A 130 7.49 -5.32 -20.04
CA GLY A 130 8.11 -5.80 -18.81
C GLY A 130 7.93 -4.84 -17.62
N PRO A 131 8.81 -4.92 -16.59
CA PRO A 131 8.71 -4.07 -15.39
C PRO A 131 9.44 -2.72 -15.52
N CYS A 132 10.06 -2.42 -16.66
CA CYS A 132 10.81 -1.19 -16.87
C CYS A 132 9.88 -0.05 -17.30
N PHE A 133 9.31 0.67 -16.33
CA PHE A 133 8.36 1.76 -16.55
C PHE A 133 8.94 2.86 -17.46
N GLN A 134 8.52 2.88 -18.72
CA GLN A 134 8.82 3.98 -19.64
C GLN A 134 7.76 5.06 -19.47
N VAL A 135 7.93 5.84 -18.42
CA VAL A 135 7.08 6.98 -18.06
C VAL A 135 7.85 8.28 -18.21
N GLU A 136 7.17 9.40 -18.07
CA GLU A 136 7.81 10.71 -17.99
C GLU A 136 8.46 10.86 -16.63
N TRP A 137 9.66 11.42 -16.62
CA TRP A 137 10.44 11.61 -15.40
C TRP A 137 10.59 13.09 -15.09
N GLU A 138 10.68 13.40 -13.81
CA GLU A 138 11.01 14.72 -13.30
C GLU A 138 12.04 14.63 -12.18
N ILE A 139 12.81 15.70 -11.99
CA ILE A 139 13.74 15.81 -10.88
C ILE A 139 12.98 16.38 -9.69
N ARG A 140 13.03 15.68 -8.55
CA ARG A 140 12.46 16.17 -7.28
C ARG A 140 13.46 15.97 -6.14
N PRO A 141 13.52 16.92 -5.18
CA PRO A 141 14.26 16.70 -3.94
C PRO A 141 13.57 15.60 -3.12
N GLN A 142 14.37 14.70 -2.54
CA GLN A 142 13.88 13.65 -1.64
C GLN A 142 14.70 13.55 -0.36
N TRP A 143 14.02 13.14 0.72
CA TRP A 143 14.63 12.65 1.94
C TRP A 143 14.87 11.14 1.80
N VAL A 144 16.10 10.71 2.01
CA VAL A 144 16.44 9.30 2.18
C VAL A 144 16.40 9.00 3.67
N LEU A 145 15.42 8.19 4.07
CA LEU A 145 15.13 7.90 5.47
C LEU A 145 15.48 6.46 5.78
N GLU A 146 16.34 6.25 6.77
CA GLU A 146 16.55 4.94 7.36
C GLU A 146 15.57 4.71 8.50
N VAL A 147 14.88 3.57 8.46
CA VAL A 147 14.01 3.10 9.53
C VAL A 147 14.60 1.82 10.11
N MET A 148 15.09 1.90 11.34
CA MET A 148 15.50 0.74 12.12
C MET A 148 14.27 0.16 12.81
N ILE A 149 13.89 -1.07 12.47
CA ILE A 149 12.62 -1.65 12.94
C ILE A 149 12.68 -2.01 14.43
N ASN A 150 13.82 -2.49 14.92
CA ASN A 150 14.05 -2.87 16.33
C ASN A 150 12.98 -3.81 16.91
N ASN A 151 12.40 -4.65 16.06
CA ASN A 151 11.48 -5.71 16.44
C ASN A 151 12.03 -7.04 15.92
N PRO A 152 12.58 -7.92 16.78
CA PRO A 152 13.18 -9.18 16.33
C PRO A 152 12.16 -10.15 15.73
N ASP A 153 10.87 -9.99 16.07
CA ASP A 153 9.78 -10.84 15.55
C ASP A 153 9.26 -10.36 14.19
N TYR A 154 9.70 -9.19 13.72
CA TYR A 154 9.37 -8.67 12.40
C TYR A 154 10.39 -9.14 11.37
N VAL A 155 9.98 -9.39 10.12
CA VAL A 155 10.88 -10.04 9.14
C VAL A 155 12.00 -9.12 8.63
N TYR A 156 11.76 -7.81 8.60
CA TYR A 156 12.77 -6.83 8.19
C TYR A 156 13.45 -6.23 9.41
N SER A 157 14.77 -6.09 9.33
CA SER A 157 15.57 -5.42 10.37
C SER A 157 15.60 -3.90 10.18
N LYS A 158 15.60 -3.48 8.91
CA LYS A 158 15.79 -2.10 8.47
C LYS A 158 15.09 -1.85 7.15
N ARG A 159 14.56 -0.64 6.97
CA ARG A 159 14.07 -0.10 5.71
C ARG A 159 14.86 1.16 5.32
N VAL A 160 15.01 1.41 4.02
CA VAL A 160 15.50 2.70 3.49
C VAL A 160 14.45 3.24 2.53
N LEU A 161 13.81 4.32 2.94
CA LEU A 161 12.67 4.94 2.25
C LEU A 161 13.11 6.20 1.52
N TYR A 162 12.56 6.41 0.33
CA TYR A 162 12.78 7.58 -0.50
C TYR A 162 11.49 8.40 -0.55
N ALA A 163 11.48 9.54 0.15
CA ALA A 163 10.28 10.36 0.38
C ALA A 163 10.40 11.74 -0.29
N ASP A 164 9.33 12.20 -0.95
CA ASP A 164 9.22 13.55 -1.52
C ASP A 164 9.54 14.62 -0.46
N ALA A 165 10.54 15.46 -0.74
CA ALA A 165 10.98 16.53 0.16
C ALA A 165 10.44 17.91 -0.22
N VAL A 166 9.63 18.00 -1.29
CA VAL A 166 8.96 19.25 -1.65
C VAL A 166 8.03 19.65 -0.50
N PRO A 167 8.05 20.91 -0.04
CA PRO A 167 7.11 21.38 0.98
C PRO A 167 5.65 21.27 0.52
N VAL A 168 4.75 20.91 1.44
CA VAL A 168 3.31 20.70 1.13
C VAL A 168 2.65 21.97 0.57
N ASP A 169 3.02 23.14 1.10
CA ASP A 169 2.59 24.45 0.61
C ASP A 169 3.06 24.76 -0.82
N LYS A 170 4.07 24.03 -1.31
CA LYS A 170 4.62 24.10 -2.66
C LYS A 170 4.21 22.92 -3.55
N GLY A 171 3.17 22.18 -3.16
CA GLY A 171 2.67 21.03 -3.91
C GLY A 171 3.42 19.73 -3.66
N GLY A 172 4.18 19.64 -2.57
CA GLY A 172 4.75 18.38 -2.10
C GLY A 172 3.73 17.49 -1.41
N THR A 173 4.02 16.19 -1.38
CA THR A 173 3.06 15.17 -0.93
C THR A 173 3.61 14.24 0.15
N PHE A 174 4.91 14.34 0.49
CA PHE A 174 5.64 13.33 1.28
C PHE A 174 5.48 11.89 0.75
N ARG A 175 5.15 11.75 -0.55
CA ARG A 175 4.97 10.46 -1.20
C ARG A 175 6.27 9.67 -1.14
N LEU A 176 6.13 8.38 -0.80
CA LEU A 176 7.22 7.44 -0.88
C LEU A 176 7.31 6.92 -2.32
N TYR A 177 8.48 7.06 -2.94
CA TYR A 177 8.74 6.57 -4.30
C TYR A 177 9.30 5.15 -4.30
N TRP A 178 10.10 4.83 -3.28
CA TRP A 178 10.81 3.56 -3.19
C TRP A 178 11.08 3.18 -1.73
N ASP A 179 11.14 1.88 -1.46
CA ASP A 179 11.60 1.28 -0.21
C ASP A 179 12.56 0.12 -0.50
N GLU A 180 13.62 0.05 0.29
CA GLU A 180 14.58 -1.05 0.35
C GLU A 180 14.48 -1.75 1.71
N CYS A 181 14.09 -3.01 1.70
CA CYS A 181 13.92 -3.84 2.88
C CYS A 181 15.11 -4.78 3.09
N TYR A 182 15.71 -4.73 4.28
CA TYR A 182 16.87 -5.53 4.67
C TYR A 182 16.48 -6.62 5.66
N ASP A 183 17.07 -7.80 5.50
CA ASP A 183 16.92 -8.91 6.45
C ASP A 183 17.76 -8.70 7.73
N HIS A 184 17.58 -9.57 8.72
CA HIS A 184 18.35 -9.54 9.98
C HIS A 184 19.85 -9.82 9.83
N LYS A 185 20.32 -10.26 8.66
CA LYS A 185 21.74 -10.39 8.33
C LYS A 185 22.30 -9.14 7.66
N GLY A 186 21.49 -8.09 7.50
CA GLY A 186 21.88 -6.83 6.85
C GLY A 186 21.95 -6.92 5.33
N ARG A 187 21.41 -7.98 4.72
CA ARG A 187 21.37 -8.14 3.26
C ARG A 187 20.12 -7.46 2.72
N LEU A 188 20.24 -6.77 1.59
CA LEU A 188 19.09 -6.32 0.83
C LEU A 188 18.26 -7.55 0.44
N TRP A 189 16.97 -7.53 0.77
CA TRP A 189 16.08 -8.65 0.51
C TRP A 189 14.98 -8.28 -0.47
N LYS A 190 14.20 -7.25 -0.13
CA LYS A 190 13.11 -6.80 -0.99
C LYS A 190 13.23 -5.33 -1.33
N GLY A 191 12.60 -4.94 -2.42
CA GLY A 191 12.38 -3.55 -2.75
C GLY A 191 11.02 -3.37 -3.39
N ASN A 192 10.42 -2.23 -3.17
CA ASN A 192 9.11 -1.94 -3.73
C ASN A 192 8.96 -0.45 -3.96
N GLY A 193 8.12 -0.11 -4.92
CA GLY A 193 7.96 1.28 -5.31
C GLY A 193 6.82 1.48 -6.28
N THR A 194 6.70 2.74 -6.66
CA THR A 194 5.62 3.21 -7.53
C THR A 194 6.14 3.30 -8.96
N GLY A 195 5.45 2.69 -9.91
CA GLY A 195 5.77 2.81 -11.33
C GLY A 195 5.51 4.23 -11.85
N ALA A 196 4.31 4.76 -11.57
CA ALA A 196 4.01 6.18 -11.70
C ALA A 196 2.89 6.57 -10.73
N PRO A 197 3.01 7.69 -10.01
CA PRO A 197 1.91 8.21 -9.24
C PRO A 197 0.83 8.81 -10.12
N ALA A 198 -0.38 8.84 -9.59
CA ALA A 198 -1.50 9.40 -10.28
C ALA A 198 -2.54 9.97 -9.35
N THR A 199 -2.91 11.21 -9.61
CA THR A 199 -3.80 11.97 -8.75
C THR A 199 -5.10 12.25 -9.48
N THR A 200 -6.25 12.11 -8.80
CA THR A 200 -7.52 12.62 -9.34
C THR A 200 -7.59 14.14 -9.22
N LYS A 201 -8.52 14.79 -9.92
CA LYS A 201 -8.69 16.26 -9.83
C LYS A 201 -9.08 16.70 -8.43
N GLU A 202 -9.64 15.79 -7.64
CA GLU A 202 -10.04 15.94 -6.24
C GLU A 202 -8.89 15.71 -5.25
N GLY A 203 -7.66 15.45 -5.72
CA GLY A 203 -6.47 15.28 -4.89
C GLY A 203 -6.23 13.84 -4.42
N LEU A 204 -7.00 12.86 -4.90
CA LEU A 204 -6.82 11.47 -4.50
C LEU A 204 -5.64 10.88 -5.24
N THR A 205 -4.56 10.61 -4.52
CA THR A 205 -3.42 9.88 -5.07
C THR A 205 -3.70 8.37 -5.04
N ASN A 206 -3.63 7.75 -6.21
CA ASN A 206 -3.36 6.31 -6.36
C ASN A 206 -2.12 6.16 -7.25
N LEU A 207 -1.70 4.95 -7.55
CA LEU A 207 -0.58 4.70 -8.44
C LEU A 207 -1.12 4.10 -9.73
N PHE A 208 -0.44 4.29 -10.86
CA PHE A 208 -0.74 3.52 -12.07
C PHE A 208 -0.19 2.10 -11.96
N ASN A 209 0.98 1.93 -11.34
CA ASN A 209 1.62 0.63 -11.23
C ASN A 209 2.42 0.53 -9.95
N TRP A 210 2.54 -0.70 -9.47
CA TRP A 210 3.28 -1.07 -8.29
C TRP A 210 4.24 -2.18 -8.66
N ILE A 211 5.44 -2.13 -8.10
CA ILE A 211 6.42 -3.18 -8.26
C ILE A 211 6.92 -3.62 -6.89
N TRP A 212 7.04 -4.93 -6.73
CA TRP A 212 7.76 -5.56 -5.64
C TRP A 212 8.81 -6.48 -6.24
N ILE A 213 10.01 -6.41 -5.71
CA ILE A 213 11.18 -7.14 -6.18
C ILE A 213 11.74 -7.89 -4.99
N ASN A 214 12.06 -9.17 -5.20
CA ASN A 214 12.85 -9.97 -4.29
C ASN A 214 14.26 -10.13 -4.88
N TYR A 215 15.20 -9.35 -4.34
CA TYR A 215 16.58 -9.30 -4.77
C TYR A 215 17.38 -10.57 -4.47
N GLN A 216 16.87 -11.46 -3.60
CA GLN A 216 17.56 -12.70 -3.27
C GLN A 216 17.17 -13.86 -4.20
N THR A 217 16.04 -13.76 -4.88
CA THR A 217 15.53 -14.80 -5.78
C THR A 217 15.35 -14.33 -7.23
N ASP A 218 15.75 -13.10 -7.54
CA ASP A 218 15.55 -12.45 -8.84
C ASP A 218 14.10 -12.56 -9.35
N HIS A 219 13.14 -12.48 -8.43
CA HIS A 219 11.71 -12.56 -8.73
C HIS A 219 11.07 -11.19 -8.50
N TYR A 220 10.06 -10.86 -9.31
CA TYR A 220 9.33 -9.62 -9.15
C TYR A 220 7.84 -9.82 -9.44
N THR A 221 7.03 -8.98 -8.81
CA THR A 221 5.60 -8.89 -9.02
C THR A 221 5.25 -7.47 -9.41
N VAL A 222 4.49 -7.31 -10.48
CA VAL A 222 3.88 -6.03 -10.86
C VAL A 222 2.39 -6.10 -10.59
N MET A 223 1.84 -5.07 -9.96
CA MET A 223 0.40 -4.87 -9.85
C MET A 223 0.04 -3.57 -10.55
N ASP A 224 -0.70 -3.70 -11.65
CA ASP A 224 -1.31 -2.56 -12.31
C ASP A 224 -2.51 -2.13 -11.50
N SER A 225 -2.50 -0.87 -11.07
CA SER A 225 -3.62 -0.28 -10.37
C SER A 225 -4.22 0.78 -11.27
N TYR A 226 -5.54 0.69 -11.47
CA TYR A 226 -6.25 1.76 -12.15
C TYR A 226 -6.19 3.00 -11.25
N SER A 227 -5.43 4.00 -11.71
CA SER A 227 -5.42 5.29 -11.05
C SER A 227 -6.75 5.98 -11.27
N ALA A 228 -7.16 6.73 -10.27
CA ALA A 228 -8.54 7.05 -10.02
C ALA A 228 -9.36 5.78 -9.71
N TYR A 229 -10.02 5.80 -8.56
CA TYR A 229 -11.45 5.48 -8.52
C TYR A 229 -11.99 5.54 -9.95
N CYS A 230 -12.31 4.38 -10.55
CA CYS A 230 -12.93 4.29 -11.88
C CYS A 230 -13.83 5.52 -12.04
N LYS A 231 -13.86 6.21 -13.18
CA LYS A 231 -14.91 7.22 -13.39
C LYS A 231 -16.23 6.57 -12.93
N ASP A 232 -16.85 7.13 -11.89
CA ASP A 232 -17.96 6.53 -11.16
C ASP A 232 -17.68 5.33 -10.23
N PHE A 233 -16.54 5.21 -9.54
CA PHE A 233 -16.23 4.08 -8.63
C PHE A 233 -17.30 3.93 -7.56
N ASP A 234 -17.77 5.03 -6.97
CA ASP A 234 -18.83 4.97 -5.98
C ASP A 234 -20.17 4.50 -6.57
N LYS A 235 -20.39 4.69 -7.88
CA LYS A 235 -21.58 4.16 -8.58
C LYS A 235 -21.38 2.71 -9.03
N LYS A 236 -20.18 2.33 -9.47
CA LYS A 236 -19.81 0.99 -9.95
C LYS A 236 -19.60 0.01 -8.79
N TYR A 237 -19.08 0.50 -7.69
CA TYR A 237 -18.73 -0.22 -6.46
C TYR A 237 -19.10 0.61 -5.22
N PRO A 238 -20.40 0.78 -4.91
CA PRO A 238 -20.80 1.50 -3.71
C PRO A 238 -20.16 0.87 -2.47
N VAL A 239 -19.36 1.66 -1.75
CA VAL A 239 -18.65 1.22 -0.54
C VAL A 239 -19.61 1.33 0.64
N LYS A 240 -20.49 0.34 0.79
CA LYS A 240 -21.19 0.10 2.05
C LYS A 240 -20.27 -0.66 2.98
N GLU A 241 -20.14 -0.21 4.24
CA GLU A 241 -19.20 -0.80 5.18
C GLU A 241 -19.46 -2.29 5.43
N GLU A 242 -20.74 -2.66 5.55
CA GLU A 242 -21.21 -4.04 5.71
C GLU A 242 -20.84 -4.96 4.53
N ASP A 243 -20.71 -4.40 3.34
CA ASP A 243 -20.37 -5.15 2.13
C ASP A 243 -18.87 -5.16 1.83
N ALA A 244 -18.15 -4.11 2.24
CA ALA A 244 -16.74 -3.91 1.88
C ALA A 244 -15.74 -4.38 2.94
N PHE A 245 -16.14 -4.44 4.22
CA PHE A 245 -15.24 -4.75 5.34
C PHE A 245 -15.72 -5.93 6.17
N THR A 246 -16.53 -6.82 5.58
CA THR A 246 -16.92 -8.10 6.18
C THR A 246 -16.69 -9.23 5.20
N ILE A 247 -16.33 -10.41 5.70
CA ILE A 247 -16.10 -11.59 4.85
C ILE A 247 -17.39 -11.98 4.13
N THR A 248 -18.52 -11.99 4.83
CA THR A 248 -19.83 -12.29 4.26
C THR A 248 -20.22 -11.29 3.16
N GLY A 249 -20.00 -9.99 3.39
CA GLY A 249 -20.26 -8.93 2.42
C GLY A 249 -19.42 -9.09 1.16
N LEU A 250 -18.12 -9.31 1.33
CA LEU A 250 -17.20 -9.51 0.22
C LEU A 250 -17.52 -10.80 -0.55
N LEU A 251 -17.80 -11.92 0.11
CA LEU A 251 -18.17 -13.17 -0.56
C LEU A 251 -19.45 -13.05 -1.40
N LYS A 252 -20.39 -12.15 -1.06
CA LYS A 252 -21.54 -11.86 -1.93
C LYS A 252 -21.12 -11.20 -3.25
N ARG A 253 -20.05 -10.41 -3.25
CA ARG A 253 -19.50 -9.72 -4.44
C ARG A 253 -18.70 -10.64 -5.37
N ALA A 254 -18.21 -11.77 -4.86
CA ALA A 254 -17.46 -12.74 -5.67
C ALA A 254 -18.35 -13.72 -6.46
N ARG A 255 -19.67 -13.69 -6.21
CA ARG A 255 -20.66 -14.55 -6.89
C ARG A 255 -21.04 -14.01 -8.26
#